data_AF-A0A9D6R3B8-F1
#
_entry.id   AF-A0A9D6R3B8-F1
#
_cell.length_a   1.000
_cell.length_b   1.000
_cell.length_c   1.000
_cell.angle_alpha   90.00
_cell.angle_beta   90.00
_cell.angle_gamma   90.00
#
_symmetry.space_group_name_H-M   'P 1'
#
loop_
_entity.id
_entity.type
_entity.pdbx_description
1 polymer ?
#
loop_
_entity_poly.entity_id
_entity_poly.type
_entity_poly.pdbx_seq_one_letter_code
_entity_poly.pdbx_strand_id
1 'polypeptide(L)' 'MRVLICLTYYRPHISGLTIYVERLARGLARRGHRVTVLTSHFEKDLAYQEIIDGVNVIRLP' A
#
# COMPACT_ATOMS: atom_id res chain seq x y z
N MET A 1 -5.71 2.48 -15.41
CA MET A 1 -6.35 3.49 -14.52
C MET A 1 -5.38 3.90 -13.42
N ARG A 2 -5.63 5.01 -12.74
CA ARG A 2 -4.90 5.44 -11.53
C ARG A 2 -5.81 5.21 -10.32
N VAL A 3 -5.36 4.44 -9.34
CA VAL A 3 -6.13 4.04 -8.15
C VAL A 3 -5.35 4.45 -6.90
N LEU A 4 -6.01 5.14 -5.99
CA LEU A 4 -5.49 5.50 -4.68
C LEU A 4 -6.29 4.72 -3.61
N ILE A 5 -5.58 4.05 -2.71
CA ILE A 5 -6.18 3.37 -1.55
C ILE A 5 -5.59 4.00 -0.29
N CYS A 6 -6.45 4.56 0.57
CA CYS A 6 -6.04 5.19 1.82
C CYS A 6 -6.46 4.34 3.01
N LEU A 7 -5.53 4.07 3.93
CA LEU A 7 -5.81 3.35 5.17
C LEU A 7 -4.75 3.65 6.24
N THR A 8 -5.14 3.63 7.51
CA THR A 8 -4.25 3.98 8.64
C THR A 8 -2.98 3.14 8.67
N TYR A 9 -3.11 1.82 8.48
CA TYR A 9 -1.98 0.91 8.49
C TYR A 9 -1.96 0.04 7.24
N TYR A 10 -0.78 -0.17 6.68
CA TYR A 10 -0.50 -1.14 5.64
C TYR A 10 0.72 -1.98 6.05
N ARG A 11 1.36 -2.70 5.13
CA ARG A 11 2.56 -3.47 5.44
C ARG A 11 3.64 -2.62 6.14
N PRO A 12 4.28 -3.16 7.20
CA PRO A 12 4.23 -4.54 7.70
C PRO A 12 3.07 -4.86 8.66
N HIS A 13 2.24 -3.90 9.06
CA HIS A 13 1.11 -4.17 9.96
C HIS A 13 0.13 -5.18 9.32
N ILE A 14 -0.28 -6.19 10.10
CA ILE A 14 -1.12 -7.29 9.61
C ILE A 14 -2.46 -7.28 10.33
N SER A 15 -3.52 -7.16 9.54
CA SER A 15 -4.92 -7.34 9.91
C SER A 15 -5.71 -7.83 8.69
N GLY A 16 -6.95 -8.30 8.89
CA GLY A 16 -7.83 -8.71 7.79
C GLY A 16 -8.00 -7.62 6.72
N LEU A 17 -8.11 -6.35 7.14
CA LEU A 17 -8.18 -5.20 6.23
C LEU A 17 -6.91 -5.06 5.39
N THR A 18 -5.74 -5.07 6.03
CA THR A 18 -4.46 -4.88 5.32
C THR A 18 -4.18 -6.02 4.32
N ILE A 19 -4.54 -7.26 4.66
CA ILE A 19 -4.39 -8.43 3.78
C ILE A 19 -5.31 -8.30 2.56
N TYR A 20 -6.55 -7.87 2.77
CA TYR A 20 -7.49 -7.67 1.67
C TYR A 20 -7.00 -6.56 0.71
N VAL A 21 -6.59 -5.41 1.26
CA VAL A 21 -6.07 -4.29 0.48
C VAL A 21 -4.81 -4.69 -0.29
N GLU A 22 -3.90 -5.44 0.32
CA GLU A 22 -2.71 -5.94 -0.37
C GLU A 22 -3.06 -6.84 -1.56
N ARG A 23 -3.94 -7.82 -1.36
CA ARG A 23 -4.39 -8.73 -2.44
C ARG A 23 -5.06 -7.96 -3.58
N LEU A 24 -5.91 -7.00 -3.24
CA LEU A 24 -6.59 -6.13 -4.20
C LEU A 24 -5.59 -5.26 -4.98
N ALA A 25 -4.72 -4.56 -4.27
CA ALA A 25 -3.72 -3.65 -4.85
C ALA A 25 -2.78 -4.39 -5.79
N ARG A 26 -2.25 -5.55 -5.37
CA ARG A 26 -1.42 -6.43 -6.22
C ARG A 26 -2.20 -6.94 -7.44
N GLY A 27 -3.47 -7.30 -7.27
CA GLY A 27 -4.35 -7.74 -8.36
C GLY A 27 -4.56 -6.65 -9.42
N LEU A 28 -4.77 -5.41 -8.99
CA LEU A 28 -4.91 -4.24 -9.86
C LEU A 28 -3.59 -3.88 -10.55
N ALA A 29 -2.46 -3.91 -9.83
CA ALA A 29 -1.14 -3.65 -10.38
C ALA A 29 -0.78 -4.66 -11.49
N ARG A 30 -1.02 -5.96 -11.25
CA ARG A 30 -0.82 -7.02 -12.25
C ARG A 30 -1.67 -6.86 -13.52
N ARG A 31 -2.80 -6.16 -13.44
CA ARG A 31 -3.66 -5.81 -14.59
C ARG A 31 -3.21 -4.55 -15.33
N GLY A 32 -2.04 -3.99 -14.98
CA GLY A 32 -1.49 -2.78 -15.62
C GLY A 32 -2.06 -1.47 -15.09
N HIS A 33 -2.71 -1.48 -13.92
CA HIS A 33 -3.17 -0.25 -13.28
C HIS A 33 -2.05 0.38 -12.43
N ARG A 34 -2.02 1.71 -12.37
CA ARG A 34 -1.16 2.45 -11.43
C ARG A 34 -1.87 2.50 -10.08
N VAL A 35 -1.33 1.80 -9.09
CA VAL A 35 -1.91 1.70 -7.75
C VAL A 35 -0.98 2.38 -6.75
N THR A 36 -1.53 3.30 -5.97
CA THR A 36 -0.85 3.91 -4.83
C THR A 36 -1.60 3.56 -3.54
N VAL A 37 -0.88 3.13 -2.51
CA VAL A 37 -1.37 3.01 -1.14
C VAL A 37 -0.84 4.18 -0.33
N LEU A 38 -1.72 4.95 0.29
CA LEU A 38 -1.39 6.01 1.24
C LEU A 38 -1.69 5.54 2.66
N THR A 39 -0.70 5.58 3.53
CA THR A 39 -0.82 5.06 4.90
C THR A 39 0.01 5.88 5.90
N SER A 40 -0.10 5.60 7.20
CA SER A 40 0.72 6.26 8.22
C SER A 40 2.13 5.66 8.28
N HIS A 41 3.13 6.49 8.60
CA HIS A 41 4.50 6.09 8.92
C HIS A 41 4.57 5.73 10.42
N PHE A 42 4.01 4.57 10.75
CA PHE A 42 3.80 4.17 12.16
C PHE A 42 5.02 3.50 12.81
N GLU A 43 6.02 3.09 12.02
CA GLU A 43 7.27 2.50 12.48
C GLU A 43 8.45 3.28 11.89
N LYS A 44 9.43 3.62 12.74
CA LYS A 44 10.55 4.52 12.40
C LYS A 44 11.43 4.00 11.26
N ASP A 45 11.55 2.67 11.15
CA ASP A 45 12.46 2.02 10.21
C ASP A 45 11.82 1.79 8.82
N LEU A 46 10.54 2.15 8.64
CA LEU A 46 9.88 2.05 7.35
C LEU A 46 10.32 3.16 6.40
N ALA A 47 10.39 2.85 5.10
CA ALA A 47 10.57 3.88 4.09
C ALA A 47 9.30 4.77 4.00
N TYR A 48 9.48 6.08 3.81
CA TYR A 48 8.35 6.98 3.51
C TYR A 48 7.72 6.68 2.15
N GLN A 49 8.50 6.11 1.22
CA GLN A 49 7.99 5.68 -0.07
C GLN A 49 8.76 4.46 -0.56
N GLU A 50 8.06 3.47 -1.07
CA GLU A 50 8.64 2.28 -1.70
C GLU A 50 7.67 1.64 -2.69
N ILE A 51 8.18 0.75 -3.55
CA ILE A 51 7.34 -0.06 -4.43
C ILE A 51 7.36 -1.51 -3.93
N ILE A 52 6.20 -2.01 -3.54
CA ILE A 52 6.01 -3.40 -3.08
C ILE A 52 5.12 -4.12 -4.09
N ASP A 53 5.66 -5.13 -4.77
CA ASP A 53 4.91 -5.97 -5.72
C ASP A 53 4.15 -5.15 -6.80
N GLY A 54 4.79 -4.09 -7.31
CA GLY A 54 4.23 -3.19 -8.31
C GLY A 54 3.23 -2.15 -7.77
N VAL A 55 3.04 -2.08 -6.45
CA VAL A 55 2.21 -1.09 -5.75
C VAL A 55 3.10 0.00 -5.17
N ASN A 56 2.82 1.27 -5.47
CA ASN A 56 3.52 2.39 -4.87
C ASN A 56 2.96 2.66 -3.47
N VAL A 57 3.75 2.45 -2.43
CA VAL A 57 3.34 2.69 -1.04
C VAL A 57 3.95 4.02 -0.60
N ILE A 58 3.10 4.95 -0.15
CA ILE A 58 3.49 6.24 0.41
C ILE A 58 3.01 6.27 1.86
N ARG A 59 3.92 6.58 2.77
CA ARG A 59 3.67 6.73 4.20
C ARG A 59 3.78 8.20 4.58
N LEU A 60 2.81 8.70 5.34
CA LEU A 60 2.80 10.08 5.86
C LEU A 60 3.03 10.08 7.38
N PRO A 61 3.63 11.15 7.94
CA PRO A 61 3.81 11.29 9.39
C PRO A 61 2.50 11.15 10.19
#